data_AF-A0A1I1V017-F1
#
_entry.id   AF-A0A1I1V017-F1
#
_cell.length_a   1.000
_cell.length_b   1.000
_cell.length_c   1.000
_cell.angle_alpha   90.00
_cell.angle_beta   90.00
_cell.angle_gamma   90.00
#
_symmetry.space_group_name_H-M   'P 1'
#
loop_
_entity.id
_entity.type
_entity.pdbx_description
1 polymer ?
#
loop_
_entity_poly.entity_id
_entity_poly.type
_entity_poly.pdbx_seq_one_letter_code
_entity_poly.pdbx_strand_id
1 'polypeptide(L)'
;MSTLSRPKHIGRNISRIRELRDMKQEALAQALGTNQQAISAMENSETIDEEKLTAVAKALGVTAEGIKNYSDENILSIINNTFNSHEFNIKCR
;
A
#
# COMPACT_ATOMS: atom_id res chain seq x y z
N MET A 1 -26.27 10.86 -12.21
CA MET A 1 -25.71 9.50 -12.02
C MET A 1 -24.98 9.49 -10.68
N SER A 2 -25.32 8.53 -9.82
CA SER A 2 -24.96 8.51 -8.40
C SER A 2 -23.46 8.28 -8.20
N THR A 3 -22.71 9.34 -7.92
CA THR A 3 -21.34 9.23 -7.39
C THR A 3 -21.41 8.84 -5.92
N LEU A 4 -21.86 7.60 -5.66
CA LEU A 4 -21.72 6.99 -4.33
C LEU A 4 -20.23 6.94 -4.05
N SER A 5 -19.75 7.88 -3.23
CA SER A 5 -18.42 7.87 -2.64
C SER A 5 -18.28 6.55 -1.90
N ARG A 6 -17.74 5.54 -2.60
CA ARG A 6 -17.55 4.20 -2.04
C ARG A 6 -16.80 4.39 -0.73
N PRO A 7 -17.24 3.78 0.38
CA PRO A 7 -16.50 3.86 1.64
C PRO A 7 -15.04 3.51 1.35
N LYS A 8 -14.13 4.41 1.76
CA LYS A 8 -12.70 4.28 1.48
C LYS A 8 -12.19 3.06 2.22
N HIS A 9 -12.15 1.94 1.53
CA HIS A 9 -11.74 0.67 2.10
C HIS A 9 -10.22 0.59 2.09
N ILE A 10 -9.58 0.91 3.22
CA ILE A 10 -8.12 0.99 3.33
C ILE A 10 -7.48 -0.37 2.99
N GLY A 11 -8.06 -1.48 3.44
CA GLY A 11 -7.56 -2.82 3.12
C GLY A 11 -7.46 -3.12 1.61
N ARG A 12 -8.46 -2.69 0.80
CA ARG A 12 -8.42 -2.84 -0.66
C ARG A 12 -7.30 -2.02 -1.30
N ASN A 13 -7.05 -0.82 -0.77
CA ASN A 13 -5.94 0.02 -1.23
C ASN A 13 -4.61 -0.67 -0.98
N ILE A 14 -4.43 -1.28 0.19
CA ILE A 14 -3.23 -2.07 0.53
C ILE A 14 -3.06 -3.25 -0.43
N SER A 15 -4.11 -4.02 -0.70
CA SER A 15 -4.02 -5.15 -1.64
C SER A 15 -3.54 -4.71 -3.02
N ARG A 16 -4.10 -3.61 -3.55
CA ARG A 16 -3.68 -3.11 -4.87
C ARG A 16 -2.24 -2.58 -4.87
N ILE A 17 -1.82 -1.84 -3.84
CA ILE A 17 -0.43 -1.37 -3.74
C ILE A 17 0.53 -2.55 -3.61
N ARG A 18 0.15 -3.58 -2.83
CA ARG A 18 0.92 -4.81 -2.69
C ARG A 18 1.10 -5.52 -4.03
N GLU A 19 0.04 -5.64 -4.82
CA GLU A 19 0.09 -6.20 -6.18
C GLU A 19 0.95 -5.36 -7.12
N LEU A 20 0.86 -4.03 -7.06
CA LEU A 20 1.72 -3.12 -7.84
C LEU A 20 3.21 -3.24 -7.49
N ARG A 21 3.52 -3.68 -6.27
CA ARG A 21 4.90 -3.92 -5.80
C ARG A 21 5.36 -5.36 -6.01
N ASP A 22 4.57 -6.18 -6.71
CA ASP A 22 4.84 -7.61 -6.93
C ASP A 22 5.17 -8.35 -5.61
N MET A 23 4.48 -7.98 -4.53
CA MET A 23 4.73 -8.53 -3.20
C MET A 23 3.64 -9.53 -2.81
N LYS A 24 4.03 -10.71 -2.31
CA LYS A 24 3.08 -11.70 -1.80
C LYS A 24 2.57 -11.32 -0.39
N GLN A 25 1.36 -11.75 -0.04
CA GLN A 25 0.84 -11.56 1.33
C GLN A 25 1.79 -12.14 2.39
N GLU A 26 2.42 -13.28 2.11
CA GLU A 26 3.41 -13.91 3.00
C GLU A 26 4.65 -13.03 3.20
N ALA A 27 5.13 -12.37 2.15
CA ALA A 27 6.29 -11.47 2.23
C ALA A 27 5.95 -10.22 3.05
N LEU A 28 4.75 -9.67 2.86
CA LEU A 28 4.25 -8.55 3.66
C LEU A 28 4.06 -8.97 5.13
N ALA A 29 3.57 -10.19 5.37
CA ALA A 29 3.42 -10.74 6.71
C ALA A 29 4.78 -10.85 7.42
N GLN A 30 5.80 -11.38 6.72
CA GLN A 30 7.16 -11.47 7.25
C GLN A 30 7.76 -10.09 7.55
N ALA A 31 7.57 -9.10 6.67
CA ALA A 31 8.05 -7.73 6.88
C ALA A 31 7.40 -7.05 8.09
N LEU A 32 6.15 -7.41 8.40
CA LEU A 32 5.38 -6.89 9.53
C LEU A 32 5.51 -7.73 10.80
N GLY A 33 6.26 -8.85 10.75
CA GLY A 33 6.37 -9.78 11.88
C GLY A 33 5.04 -10.43 12.25
N THR A 34 4.14 -10.61 11.28
CA THR A 34 2.81 -11.19 11.46
C THR A 34 2.61 -12.43 10.59
N ASN A 35 1.39 -12.95 10.53
CA ASN A 35 1.03 -14.10 9.71
C ASN A 35 0.19 -13.71 8.47
N GLN A 36 0.17 -14.60 7.48
CA GLN A 36 -0.54 -14.36 6.22
C GLN A 36 -2.06 -14.20 6.42
N GLN A 37 -2.66 -14.88 7.42
CA GLN A 37 -4.07 -14.69 7.75
C GLN A 37 -4.36 -13.28 8.29
N ALA A 38 -3.46 -12.70 9.08
CA ALA A 38 -3.59 -11.34 9.62
C ALA A 38 -3.51 -10.30 8.49
N ILE A 39 -2.66 -10.52 7.49
CA ILE A 39 -2.63 -9.68 6.28
C ILE A 39 -3.93 -9.81 5.51
N SER A 40 -4.44 -11.03 5.29
CA SER A 40 -5.71 -11.21 4.60
C SER A 40 -6.89 -10.56 5.35
N ALA A 41 -6.94 -10.69 6.68
CA ALA A 41 -7.93 -10.02 7.51
C ALA A 41 -7.82 -8.50 7.43
N MET A 42 -6.59 -7.98 7.41
CA MET A 42 -6.30 -6.56 7.26
C MET A 42 -6.73 -6.01 5.89
N GLU A 43 -6.43 -6.73 4.80
CA GLU A 43 -6.86 -6.38 3.44
C GLU A 43 -8.38 -6.40 3.29
N ASN A 44 -9.08 -7.26 4.04
CA ASN A 44 -10.54 -7.30 4.12
C ASN A 44 -11.14 -6.27 5.09
N SER A 45 -10.32 -5.51 5.81
CA SER A 45 -10.80 -4.49 6.74
C SER A 45 -10.99 -3.14 6.06
N GLU A 46 -12.14 -2.50 6.31
CA GLU A 46 -12.42 -1.14 5.83
C GLU A 46 -11.53 -0.10 6.52
N THR A 47 -11.23 -0.32 7.80
CA THR A 47 -10.41 0.56 8.63
C THR A 47 -9.24 -0.19 9.24
N ILE A 48 -8.10 0.49 9.37
CA ILE A 48 -6.87 -0.08 9.93
C ILE A 48 -6.27 0.96 10.87
N ASP A 49 -5.75 0.49 12.01
CA ASP A 49 -5.04 1.32 12.96
C ASP A 49 -3.86 2.04 12.30
N GLU A 50 -3.66 3.31 12.63
CA GLU A 50 -2.63 4.14 12.01
C GLU A 50 -1.22 3.57 12.20
N GLU A 51 -0.95 2.92 13.33
CA GLU A 51 0.32 2.21 13.59
C GLU A 51 0.55 1.08 12.59
N LYS A 52 -0.47 0.22 12.38
CA LYS A 52 -0.42 -0.89 11.42
C LYS A 52 -0.30 -0.36 10.00
N LEU A 53 -1.07 0.67 9.66
CA LEU A 53 -1.00 1.31 8.34
C LEU A 53 0.39 1.87 8.06
N THR A 54 1.02 2.50 9.07
CA THR A 54 2.39 3.03 8.95
C THR A 54 3.41 1.93 8.77
N ALA A 55 3.26 0.81 9.49
CA ALA A 55 4.11 -0.35 9.32
C ALA A 55 3.97 -0.96 7.92
N VAL A 56 2.74 -1.12 7.42
CA VAL A 56 2.45 -1.61 6.06
C VAL A 56 3.03 -0.66 5.01
N ALA A 57 2.85 0.65 5.19
CA ALA A 57 3.38 1.66 4.30
C ALA A 57 4.91 1.57 4.22
N LYS A 58 5.60 1.45 5.35
CA LYS A 58 7.06 1.22 5.39
C LYS A 58 7.46 -0.06 4.66
N ALA A 59 6.76 -1.17 4.91
CA ALA A 59 7.05 -2.46 4.27
C ALA A 59 6.84 -2.41 2.74
N LEU A 60 5.79 -1.70 2.30
CA LEU A 60 5.48 -1.49 0.89
C LEU A 60 6.28 -0.34 0.26
N GLY A 61 7.11 0.38 1.02
CA GLY A 61 7.88 1.54 0.54
C GLY A 61 7.01 2.67 0.00
N VAL A 62 5.89 2.96 0.66
CA VAL A 62 4.96 4.07 0.39
C VAL A 62 4.69 4.84 1.68
N THR A 63 3.96 5.95 1.59
CA THR A 63 3.50 6.69 2.79
C THR A 63 2.12 6.23 3.24
N ALA A 64 1.82 6.32 4.54
CA ALA A 64 0.50 6.00 5.07
C ALA A 64 -0.60 6.88 4.43
N GLU A 65 -0.27 8.14 4.15
CA GLU A 65 -1.14 9.05 3.38
C GLU A 65 -1.34 8.58 1.94
N GLY A 66 -0.30 8.05 1.29
CA GLY A 66 -0.41 7.45 -0.04
C GLY A 66 -1.42 6.30 -0.09
N ILE A 67 -1.50 5.49 0.97
CA ILE A 67 -2.49 4.41 1.08
C ILE A 67 -3.90 4.97 1.34
N LYS A 68 -4.04 5.99 2.22
CA LYS A 68 -5.33 6.64 2.52
C LYS A 68 -5.91 7.41 1.33
N ASN A 69 -5.03 8.03 0.55
CA ASN A 69 -5.37 8.81 -0.64
C ASN A 69 -5.30 8.00 -1.94
N TYR A 70 -5.08 6.69 -1.83
CA TYR A 70 -5.09 5.79 -2.96
C TYR A 70 -6.49 5.77 -3.59
N SER A 71 -6.54 6.09 -4.87
CA SER A 71 -7.72 6.02 -5.73
C SER A 71 -7.26 5.61 -7.12
N ASP A 72 -8.12 4.92 -7.88
CA ASP A 72 -7.78 4.40 -9.21
C ASP A 72 -7.24 5.48 -10.17
N GLU A 73 -7.71 6.71 -10.03
CA GLU A 73 -7.26 7.87 -10.81
C GLU A 73 -5.92 8.46 -10.29
N ASN A 74 -5.63 8.32 -9.00
CA ASN A 74 -4.39 8.80 -8.38
C ASN A 74 -3.24 7.77 -8.40
N ILE A 75 -3.47 6.56 -8.90
CA ILE A 75 -2.42 5.54 -9.08
C ILE A 75 -1.26 6.13 -9.87
N LEU A 76 -1.56 6.88 -10.93
CA LEU A 76 -0.57 7.58 -11.74
C LEU A 76 0.26 8.55 -10.90
N SER A 77 -0.34 9.32 -9.98
CA SER A 77 0.38 10.29 -9.15
C SER A 77 1.26 9.62 -8.09
N ILE A 78 0.81 8.51 -7.48
CA ILE A 78 1.59 7.76 -6.47
C ILE A 78 2.78 7.06 -7.13
N ILE A 79 2.56 6.45 -8.29
CA ILE A 79 3.62 5.88 -9.12
C ILE A 79 4.57 6.99 -9.55
N ASN A 80 4.09 8.08 -10.17
CA ASN A 80 4.97 9.13 -10.69
C ASN A 80 5.79 9.84 -9.59
N ASN A 81 5.25 10.00 -8.37
CA ASN A 81 6.02 10.52 -7.23
C ASN A 81 7.07 9.52 -6.71
N THR A 82 6.80 8.22 -6.79
CA THR A 82 7.79 7.18 -6.45
C THR A 82 8.87 7.07 -7.54
N PHE A 83 8.51 7.26 -8.82
CA PHE A 83 9.44 7.25 -9.94
C PHE A 83 10.29 8.53 -10.06
N ASN A 84 9.82 9.70 -9.63
CA ASN A 84 10.66 10.90 -9.51
C ASN A 84 11.62 10.87 -8.32
N SER A 85 11.38 9.97 -7.35
CA SER A 85 12.26 9.76 -6.19
C SER A 85 13.28 8.64 -6.43
N HIS A 86 13.35 8.09 -7.64
CA HIS A 86 14.38 7.13 -8.02
C HIS A 86 15.37 7.79 -8.98
N GLU A 87 16.13 8.75 -8.45
CA GLU A 87 17.52 8.89 -8.83
C GLU A 87 18.24 7.62 -8.36
N PHE A 88 18.08 6.55 -9.15
CA PHE A 88 18.77 5.29 -8.95
C PHE A 88 20.23 5.51 -9.34
N ASN A 89 20.97 6.15 -8.44
CA ASN A 89 22.42 6.15 -8.44
C ASN A 89 22.88 4.72 -8.08
N ILE A 90 22.72 3.77 -9.01
CA ILE A 90 23.64 2.64 -9.05
C ILE A 90 24.96 3.20 -9.56
N LYS A 91 25.76 3.63 -8.60
CA LYS A 91 27.20 3.60 -8.73
C LYS A 91 27.69 2.35 -8.02
N CYS A 92 27.83 1.27 -8.76
CA CYS A 92 28.70 0.16 -8.38
C CYS A 92 29.57 -0.22 -9.57
N ARG A 93 30.75 0.42 -9.55
CA ARG A 93 32.10 -0.05 -9.90
C ARG A 93 32.27 -1.10 -10.99
#